data_AF-A0A238YSI1-F1
#
_entry.id   AF-A0A238YSI1-F1
#
_cell.length_a   1.000
_cell.length_b   1.000
_cell.length_c   1.000
_cell.angle_alpha   90.00
_cell.angle_beta   90.00
_cell.angle_gamma   90.00
#
_symmetry.space_group_name_H-M   'P 1'
#
loop_
_entity.id
_entity.type
_entity.pdbx_description
1 polymer ?
#
loop_
_entity_poly.entity_id
_entity_poly.type
_entity_poly.pdbx_seq_one_letter_code
_entity_poly.pdbx_strand_id
1 'polypeptide(L)'
;MVADTKKWEQSAAFLLDSHSGVKRWVKNDRLGFTIPYRQRGLLARYIPDFIVVTDRDENVIVEIKGQVTDDADAKAKAAERWVEAVNRLGGHGVWRYLLVEDPGRLGIQLNEFTCSKWDEGPFQLT
;
A
#
# COMPACT_ATOMS: atom_id res chain seq x y z
N MET A 1 -13.13 -20.13 1.38
CA MET A 1 -12.48 -19.48 2.55
C MET A 1 -12.38 -17.99 2.21
N VAL A 2 -13.23 -17.16 2.83
CA VAL A 2 -13.18 -15.70 2.66
C VAL A 2 -11.98 -15.22 3.48
N ALA A 3 -11.05 -14.50 2.87
CA ALA A 3 -9.91 -13.93 3.59
C ALA A 3 -10.44 -12.98 4.67
N ASP A 4 -9.96 -13.12 5.91
CA ASP A 4 -10.39 -12.29 7.04
C ASP A 4 -9.71 -10.92 6.95
N THR A 5 -10.27 -10.05 6.10
CA THR A 5 -9.72 -8.71 5.78
C THR A 5 -9.39 -7.91 7.03
N LYS A 6 -10.18 -8.05 8.11
CA LYS A 6 -9.92 -7.36 9.38
C LYS A 6 -8.63 -7.83 10.04
N LYS A 7 -8.37 -9.13 10.08
CA LYS A 7 -7.11 -9.66 10.63
C LYS A 7 -5.92 -9.17 9.81
N TRP A 8 -6.07 -9.17 8.49
CA TRP A 8 -5.00 -8.75 7.56
C TRP A 8 -4.64 -7.29 7.73
N GLU A 9 -5.64 -6.41 7.82
CA GLU A 9 -5.45 -4.98 8.11
C GLU A 9 -4.82 -4.76 9.49
N GLN A 10 -5.23 -5.51 10.52
CA GLN A 10 -4.66 -5.41 11.86
C GLN A 10 -3.18 -5.81 11.88
N SER A 11 -2.81 -6.90 11.20
CA SER A 11 -1.42 -7.32 11.10
C SER A 11 -0.57 -6.37 10.25
N ALA A 12 -1.14 -5.81 9.18
CA ALA A 12 -0.50 -4.75 8.42
C ALA A 12 -0.21 -3.53 9.31
N ALA A 13 -1.22 -3.06 10.07
CA ALA A 13 -1.05 -1.95 11.01
C ALA A 13 0.07 -2.22 12.04
N PHE A 14 0.09 -3.41 12.64
CA PHE A 14 1.15 -3.80 13.57
C PHE A 14 2.55 -3.75 12.94
N LEU A 15 2.69 -4.26 11.71
CA LEU A 15 3.97 -4.23 11.00
C LEU A 15 4.38 -2.80 10.63
N LEU A 16 3.43 -1.94 10.24
CA LEU A 16 3.70 -0.53 9.97
C LEU A 16 4.15 0.24 11.22
N ASP A 17 3.57 -0.07 12.39
CA ASP A 17 4.00 0.51 13.67
C ASP A 17 5.39 0.01 14.12
N SER A 18 5.71 -1.25 13.81
CA SER A 18 6.94 -1.90 14.29
C SER A 18 8.15 -1.69 13.36
N HIS A 19 7.91 -1.33 12.09
CA HIS A 19 8.97 -1.19 11.10
C HIS A 19 9.76 0.11 11.30
N SER A 20 11.02 0.01 11.73
CA SER A 20 11.90 1.16 12.01
C SER A 20 12.12 2.13 10.84
N GLY A 21 11.94 1.66 9.61
CA GLY A 21 11.95 2.49 8.40
C GLY A 21 10.66 3.27 8.10
N VAL A 22 9.61 3.12 8.91
CA VAL A 22 8.34 3.87 8.78
C VAL A 22 8.35 5.06 9.74
N LYS A 23 8.23 6.28 9.21
CA LYS A 23 8.15 7.52 10.02
C LYS A 23 6.73 7.76 10.56
N ARG A 24 5.73 7.52 9.72
CA ARG A 24 4.30 7.63 10.04
C ARG A 24 3.48 6.91 9.00
N TRP A 25 2.29 6.48 9.35
CA TRP A 25 1.34 5.89 8.42
C TRP A 25 -0.09 6.23 8.82
N VAL A 26 -1.02 6.03 7.90
CA VAL A 26 -2.45 6.19 8.16
C VAL A 26 -3.25 5.17 7.36
N LYS A 27 -4.28 4.60 7.97
CA LYS A 27 -5.31 3.87 7.24
C LYS A 27 -6.15 4.86 6.45
N ASN A 28 -6.38 4.60 5.17
CA ASN A 28 -7.19 5.44 4.30
C ASN A 28 -8.70 5.22 4.52
N ASP A 29 -9.14 5.28 5.77
CA ASP A 29 -10.55 5.24 6.14
C ASP A 29 -11.11 6.66 6.16
N ARG A 30 -12.03 6.96 5.25
CA ARG A 30 -12.70 8.27 5.10
C ARG A 30 -11.78 9.49 4.87
N LEU A 31 -10.51 9.30 4.52
CA LEU A 31 -9.60 10.42 4.21
C LEU A 31 -9.88 11.07 2.85
N GLY A 32 -10.61 10.38 1.97
CA GLY A 32 -10.92 10.86 0.62
C GLY A 32 -9.78 10.72 -0.38
N PHE A 33 -8.67 10.07 0.00
CA PHE A 33 -7.60 9.74 -0.94
C PHE A 33 -8.06 8.62 -1.87
N THR A 34 -8.20 8.93 -3.16
CA THR A 34 -8.66 7.96 -4.17
C THR A 34 -7.92 8.14 -5.47
N ILE A 35 -7.66 7.03 -6.16
CA ILE A 35 -7.03 7.01 -7.47
C ILE A 35 -8.12 6.83 -8.53
N PRO A 36 -8.32 7.80 -9.44
CA PRO A 36 -9.30 7.66 -10.51
C PRO A 36 -8.82 6.66 -11.55
N TYR A 37 -9.71 5.79 -12.02
CA TYR A 37 -9.42 4.86 -13.11
C TYR A 37 -10.65 4.58 -13.96
N ARG A 38 -10.47 3.77 -15.02
CA ARG A 38 -11.57 3.27 -15.83
C ARG A 38 -11.69 1.76 -15.68
N GLN A 39 -12.87 1.29 -15.29
CA GLN A 39 -13.22 -0.12 -15.27
C GLN A 39 -14.19 -0.39 -16.41
N ARG A 40 -13.78 -1.18 -17.41
CA ARG A 40 -14.61 -1.51 -18.59
C ARG A 40 -15.22 -0.26 -19.25
N GLY A 41 -14.45 0.82 -19.35
CA GLY A 41 -14.85 2.09 -19.96
C GLY A 41 -15.58 3.08 -19.03
N LEU A 42 -16.06 2.63 -17.87
CA LEU A 42 -16.75 3.48 -16.89
C LEU A 42 -15.76 4.11 -15.90
N LEU A 43 -16.04 5.34 -15.47
CA LEU A 43 -15.27 6.00 -14.41
C LEU A 43 -15.46 5.26 -13.09
N ALA A 44 -14.35 4.98 -12.43
CA ALA A 44 -14.31 4.32 -11.13
C ALA A 44 -13.24 4.96 -10.25
N ARG A 45 -13.30 4.66 -8.95
CA ARG A 45 -12.34 5.15 -7.95
C ARG A 45 -11.77 3.97 -7.19
N TYR A 46 -10.46 3.90 -7.14
CA TYR A 46 -9.72 2.97 -6.30
C TYR A 46 -9.37 3.67 -4.98
N ILE A 47 -9.68 3.02 -3.86
CA ILE A 47 -9.37 3.49 -2.50
C ILE A 47 -8.31 2.53 -1.96
N PRO A 48 -7.03 2.92 -1.89
CA PRO A 48 -5.99 2.07 -1.31
C PRO A 48 -6.16 1.93 0.20
N ASP A 49 -5.59 0.90 0.81
CA ASP A 49 -5.73 0.64 2.26
C ASP A 49 -4.95 1.60 3.15
N PHE A 50 -3.66 1.84 2.87
CA PHE A 50 -2.79 2.65 3.72
C PHE A 50 -1.91 3.62 2.92
N ILE A 51 -1.52 4.71 3.59
CA ILE A 51 -0.49 5.64 3.13
C ILE A 51 0.62 5.66 4.18
N VAL A 52 1.85 5.45 3.75
CA VAL A 52 3.04 5.34 4.60
C VAL A 52 4.04 6.40 4.19
N VAL A 53 4.71 7.03 5.16
CA VAL A 53 5.88 7.89 4.93
C VAL A 53 7.10 7.17 5.48
N THR A 54 8.10 6.94 4.64
CA THR A 54 9.31 6.19 4.99
C THR A 54 10.40 7.09 5.57
N ASP A 55 11.43 6.47 6.14
CA ASP A 55 12.65 7.12 6.59
C ASP A 55 13.43 7.83 5.46
N ARG A 56 13.19 7.45 4.20
CA ARG A 56 13.66 8.15 2.98
C ARG A 56 12.83 9.38 2.58
N ASP A 57 11.79 9.72 3.36
CA ASP A 57 10.81 10.77 3.04
C ASP A 57 10.00 10.48 1.75
N GLU A 58 9.88 9.20 1.37
CA GLU A 58 9.00 8.76 0.28
C GLU A 58 7.59 8.42 0.83
N ASN A 59 6.56 8.72 0.05
CA ASN A 59 5.18 8.29 0.31
C ASN A 59 4.94 6.95 -0.37
N VAL A 60 4.43 5.95 0.35
CA VAL A 60 4.10 4.63 -0.20
C VAL A 60 2.62 4.39 -0.04
N ILE A 61 1.93 4.17 -1.17
CA ILE A 61 0.57 3.65 -1.20
C ILE A 61 0.68 2.14 -1.00
N VAL A 62 0.06 1.61 0.05
CA VAL A 62 0.08 0.18 0.37
C VAL A 62 -1.32 -0.39 0.20
N GLU A 63 -1.42 -1.46 -0.59
CA GLU A 63 -2.64 -2.24 -0.81
C GLU A 63 -2.44 -3.67 -0.29
N ILE A 64 -3.35 -4.14 0.57
CA ILE A 64 -3.34 -5.49 1.10
C ILE A 64 -4.37 -6.34 0.36
N LYS A 65 -3.88 -7.30 -0.44
CA LYS A 65 -4.73 -8.04 -1.38
C LYS A 65 -5.24 -9.36 -0.81
N GLY A 66 -6.43 -9.33 -0.21
CA GLY A 66 -7.20 -10.51 0.26
C GLY A 66 -7.39 -11.64 -0.74
N GLN A 67 -8.03 -11.33 -1.86
CA GLN A 67 -8.31 -12.25 -2.96
C GLN A 67 -8.12 -11.52 -4.30
N VAL A 68 -7.64 -12.24 -5.32
CA VAL A 68 -7.58 -11.71 -6.69
C VAL A 68 -9.00 -11.63 -7.24
N THR A 69 -9.59 -10.44 -7.22
CA THR A 69 -10.81 -10.13 -7.97
C THR A 69 -10.45 -9.76 -9.41
N ASP A 70 -11.42 -9.91 -10.32
CA ASP A 70 -11.30 -9.60 -11.75
C ASP A 70 -10.80 -8.17 -12.08
N ASP A 71 -10.78 -7.26 -11.09
CA ASP A 71 -10.41 -5.85 -11.26
C ASP A 71 -9.08 -5.44 -10.61
N ALA A 72 -8.39 -6.35 -9.93
CA ALA A 72 -7.18 -6.02 -9.19
C ALA A 72 -6.04 -5.51 -10.10
N ASP A 73 -5.89 -6.08 -11.29
CA ASP A 73 -4.89 -5.64 -12.28
C ASP A 73 -5.17 -4.20 -12.77
N ALA A 74 -6.44 -3.86 -12.98
CA ALA A 74 -6.82 -2.51 -13.40
C ALA A 74 -6.54 -1.47 -12.31
N LYS A 75 -6.76 -1.81 -11.04
CA LYS A 75 -6.43 -0.95 -9.89
C LYS A 75 -4.93 -0.75 -9.74
N ALA A 76 -4.14 -1.83 -9.81
CA ALA A 76 -2.68 -1.76 -9.72
C ALA A 76 -2.09 -0.87 -10.82
N LYS A 77 -2.47 -1.11 -12.09
CA LYS A 77 -2.04 -0.28 -13.23
C LYS A 77 -2.47 1.18 -13.09
N ALA A 78 -3.63 1.44 -12.49
CA ALA A 78 -4.07 2.81 -12.24
C ALA A 78 -3.21 3.49 -11.17
N ALA A 79 -2.86 2.77 -10.11
CA ALA A 79 -1.99 3.27 -9.04
C ALA A 79 -0.58 3.56 -9.56
N GLU A 80 0.01 2.65 -10.35
CA GLU A 80 1.31 2.85 -11.00
C GLU A 80 1.32 4.11 -11.87
N ARG A 81 0.33 4.27 -12.75
CA ARG A 81 0.21 5.47 -13.61
C ARG A 81 0.03 6.76 -12.80
N TRP A 82 -0.73 6.68 -11.72
CA TRP A 82 -0.94 7.83 -10.83
C TRP A 82 0.36 8.23 -10.14
N VAL A 83 1.13 7.25 -9.64
CA VAL A 83 2.43 7.47 -9.01
C VAL A 83 3.40 8.11 -10.01
N GLU A 84 3.49 7.58 -11.23
CA GLU A 84 4.32 8.16 -12.30
C GLU A 84 3.95 9.63 -12.57
N ALA A 85 2.64 9.92 -12.68
CA ALA A 85 2.16 11.26 -12.96
C ALA A 85 2.48 12.26 -11.82
N VAL A 86 2.25 11.87 -10.57
CA VAL A 86 2.52 12.72 -9.40
C VAL A 86 4.01 12.96 -9.22
N ASN A 87 4.83 11.93 -9.42
CA ASN A 87 6.29 12.06 -9.38
C ASN A 87 6.80 12.99 -10.49
N ARG A 88 6.21 12.92 -11.70
CA ARG A 88 6.56 13.82 -12.81
C ARG A 88 6.15 15.26 -12.54
N LEU A 89 5.06 15.49 -11.80
CA LEU A 89 4.63 16.82 -11.39
C LEU A 89 5.60 17.45 -10.37
N GLY A 90 6.25 16.64 -9.54
CA GLY A 90 7.37 17.05 -8.68
C GLY A 90 6.99 17.87 -7.42
N GLY A 91 5.73 18.28 -7.27
CA GLY A 91 5.28 19.15 -6.17
C GLY A 91 4.82 18.45 -4.89
N HIS A 92 4.79 17.11 -4.85
CA HIS A 92 4.14 16.34 -3.78
C HIS A 92 5.05 15.29 -3.12
N GLY A 93 6.37 15.47 -3.23
CA GLY A 93 7.35 14.46 -2.81
C GLY A 93 7.40 13.27 -3.77
N VAL A 94 8.17 12.24 -3.39
CA VAL A 94 8.26 10.99 -4.16
C VAL A 94 7.18 10.03 -3.67
N TRP A 95 6.48 9.41 -4.60
CA TRP A 95 5.44 8.41 -4.37
C TRP A 95 5.87 7.04 -4.91
N ARG A 96 5.43 5.99 -4.22
CA ARG A 96 5.60 4.57 -4.57
C ARG A 96 4.26 3.86 -4.40
N TYR A 97 4.10 2.74 -5.10
CA TYR A 97 2.97 1.84 -4.93
C TYR A 97 3.49 0.46 -4.54
N LEU A 98 2.91 -0.13 -3.51
CA LEU A 98 3.25 -1.44 -3.00
C LEU A 98 1.98 -2.28 -2.86
N LEU A 99 1.90 -3.34 -3.68
CA LEU A 99 0.88 -4.37 -3.57
C LEU A 99 1.40 -5.52 -2.70
N VAL A 100 0.67 -5.84 -1.64
CA VAL A 100 1.03 -6.89 -0.68
C VAL A 100 0.00 -8.01 -0.75
N GLU A 101 0.42 -9.16 -1.31
CA GLU A 101 -0.45 -10.34 -1.43
C GLU A 101 -0.52 -11.17 -0.14
N ASP A 102 0.53 -11.07 0.68
CA ASP A 102 0.63 -11.71 1.98
C ASP A 102 0.94 -10.64 3.03
N PRO A 103 -0.03 -10.29 3.91
CA PRO A 103 0.18 -9.26 4.94
C PRO A 103 1.41 -9.53 5.82
N GLY A 104 1.76 -10.80 6.06
CA GLY A 104 2.93 -11.16 6.86
C GLY A 104 4.26 -10.74 6.22
N ARG A 105 4.26 -10.46 4.92
CA ARG A 105 5.45 -10.02 4.17
C ARG A 105 5.57 -8.50 4.01
N LEU A 106 4.60 -7.72 4.49
CA LEU A 106 4.60 -6.27 4.36
C LEU A 106 5.91 -5.64 4.84
N GLY A 107 6.42 -6.05 6.02
CA GLY A 107 7.67 -5.52 6.57
C GLY A 107 8.86 -5.76 5.64
N ILE A 108 9.00 -6.99 5.12
CA ILE A 108 10.07 -7.34 4.18
C ILE A 108 9.94 -6.55 2.88
N GLN A 109 8.73 -6.39 2.35
CA GLN A 109 8.53 -5.70 1.08
C GLN A 109 8.77 -4.19 1.19
N LEU A 110 8.42 -3.58 2.33
CA LEU A 110 8.70 -2.17 2.60
C LEU A 110 10.20 -1.84 2.61
N ASN A 111 11.07 -2.82 2.88
CA ASN A 111 12.52 -2.65 2.82
C ASN A 111 13.00 -2.07 1.49
N GLU A 112 12.27 -2.24 0.38
CA GLU A 112 12.62 -1.63 -0.90
C GLU A 112 12.68 -0.09 -0.82
N PHE A 113 11.78 0.49 -0.02
CA PHE A 113 11.52 1.94 0.06
C PHE A 113 12.08 2.59 1.34
N THR A 114 12.77 1.83 2.18
CA THR A 114 13.32 2.28 3.47
C THR A 114 14.85 2.10 3.56
N CYS A 115 15.52 2.95 4.33
CA CYS A 115 16.91 2.75 4.70
C CYS A 115 17.04 1.64 5.75
N SER A 116 16.33 1.79 6.87
CA SER A 116 16.22 0.79 7.93
C SER A 116 15.44 -0.44 7.44
N LYS A 117 15.84 -1.63 7.89
CA LYS A 117 15.29 -2.89 7.43
C LYS A 117 14.49 -3.62 8.50
N TRP A 118 13.43 -4.29 8.08
CA TRP A 118 12.79 -5.37 8.81
C TRP A 118 13.51 -6.69 8.51
N ASP A 119 14.13 -7.26 9.54
CA ASP A 119 14.97 -8.45 9.43
C ASP A 119 14.41 -9.67 10.20
N GLU A 120 13.21 -9.55 10.79
CA GLU A 120 12.58 -10.60 11.60
C GLU A 120 11.87 -11.69 10.77
N GLY A 121 11.95 -11.62 9.43
CA GLY A 121 11.27 -12.55 8.52
C GLY A 121 9.76 -12.28 8.39
N PRO A 122 9.01 -13.17 7.71
CA PRO A 122 7.56 -13.00 7.54
C PRO A 122 6.83 -13.14 8.87
N PHE A 123 5.97 -12.19 9.19
CA PHE A 123 5.13 -12.23 10.38
C PHE A 123 4.04 -13.30 10.23
N GLN A 124 3.90 -14.16 11.25
CA GLN A 124 2.90 -15.22 11.23
C GLN A 124 1.55 -14.73 11.74
N LEU A 125 0.56 -14.74 10.86
CA LEU A 125 -0.85 -14.50 11.20
C LEU A 125 -1.36 -15.72 11.98
N THR A 126 -1.54 -15.60 13.30
CA THR A 126 -2.16 -16.63 14.15
C THR A 126 -3.68 -16.49 14.25
#